data_AF-A0A753BVP3-F1
#
_entry.id   AF-A0A753BVP3-F1
#
_cell.length_a   1.000
_cell.length_b   1.000
_cell.length_c   1.000
_cell.angle_alpha   90.00
_cell.angle_beta   90.00
_cell.angle_gamma   90.00
#
_symmetry.space_group_name_H-M   'P 1'
#
loop_
_entity.id
_entity.type
_entity.pdbx_description
1 polymer ?
#
loop_
_entity_poly.entity_id
_entity_poly.type
_entity_poly.pdbx_seq_one_letter_code
_entity_poly.pdbx_strand_id
1 'polypeptide(L)'
;DVQAELFPEVIHARTDRRMQREKIAFNRKMRREEKALEHAWLLRQNLLGQAMTELNFQSPETVNAWYTRWADEFDARELAQGFWQWRTRFTSLTSLDWLRDSDEPLYNVMYEIWFIVRENPVYVREAERWQVPNKLTNRRPGRLP
;
A
#
# COMPACT_ATOMS: atom_id res chain seq x y z
N ASP A 1 -6.36 60.86 5.73
CA ASP A 1 -5.11 60.63 6.49
C ASP A 1 -4.10 61.64 5.96
N VAL A 2 -3.88 62.77 6.65
CA VAL A 2 -3.16 63.95 6.10
C VAL A 2 -1.73 63.60 5.64
N GLN A 3 -1.12 62.58 6.24
CA GLN A 3 0.18 62.06 5.83
C GLN A 3 0.20 61.43 4.42
N ALA A 4 -0.90 60.82 3.99
CA ALA A 4 -0.99 60.16 2.69
C ALA A 4 -1.09 61.16 1.53
N GLU A 5 -1.61 62.36 1.78
CA GLU A 5 -1.69 63.46 0.81
C GLU A 5 -0.35 64.19 0.65
N LEU A 6 0.46 64.24 1.72
CA LEU A 6 1.76 64.92 1.73
C LEU A 6 2.91 64.04 1.21
N PHE A 7 2.82 62.71 1.33
CA PHE A 7 3.88 61.77 0.94
C PHE A 7 3.30 60.50 0.30
N PRO A 8 3.03 60.51 -1.02
CA PRO A 8 2.45 59.38 -1.75
C PRO A 8 3.24 58.07 -1.60
N GLU A 9 4.56 58.15 -1.45
CA GLU A 9 5.46 57.01 -1.28
C GLU A 9 5.14 56.19 -0.02
N VAL A 10 4.56 56.80 1.02
CA VAL A 10 4.15 56.11 2.24
C VAL A 10 2.99 55.14 1.95
N ILE A 11 2.07 55.50 1.05
CA ILE A 11 0.99 54.63 0.60
C ILE A 11 1.54 53.48 -0.24
N HIS A 12 2.48 53.75 -1.14
CA HIS A 12 3.16 52.71 -1.93
C HIS A 12 3.89 51.72 -1.03
N ALA A 13 4.71 52.20 -0.08
CA ALA A 13 5.42 51.34 0.85
C ALA A 13 4.49 50.51 1.77
N ARG A 14 3.36 51.08 2.21
CA ARG A 14 2.32 50.34 2.97
C ARG A 14 1.69 49.24 2.11
N THR A 15 1.39 49.55 0.85
CA THR A 15 0.80 48.61 -0.11
C THR A 15 1.79 47.48 -0.43
N ASP A 16 3.05 47.80 -0.69
CA ASP A 16 4.12 46.83 -0.97
C ASP A 16 4.36 45.89 0.23
N ARG A 17 4.41 46.44 1.46
CA ARG A 17 4.53 45.62 2.67
C ARG A 17 3.33 44.70 2.87
N ARG A 18 2.12 45.19 2.56
CA ARG A 18 0.90 44.38 2.61
C ARG A 18 0.96 43.24 1.59
N MET A 19 1.26 43.55 0.33
CA MET A 19 1.42 42.55 -0.73
C MET A 19 2.50 41.52 -0.39
N GLN A 20 3.63 41.95 0.17
CA GLN A 20 4.71 41.06 0.59
C GLN A 20 4.28 40.14 1.73
N ARG A 21 3.51 40.63 2.71
CA ARG A 21 2.96 39.80 3.80
C ARG A 21 1.95 38.79 3.27
N GLU A 22 1.06 39.20 2.36
CA GLU A 22 0.09 38.33 1.70
C GLU A 22 0.81 37.22 0.90
N LYS A 23 1.86 37.57 0.14
CA LYS A 23 2.71 36.62 -0.58
C LYS A 23 3.40 35.61 0.36
N ILE A 24 3.95 36.08 1.48
CA ILE A 24 4.58 35.20 2.47
C ILE A 24 3.56 34.25 3.10
N ALA A 25 2.38 34.76 3.46
CA ALA A 25 1.30 33.96 4.04
C ALA A 25 0.80 32.90 3.04
N PHE A 26 0.60 33.29 1.78
CA PHE A 26 0.23 32.40 0.69
C PHE A 26 1.29 31.30 0.50
N ASN A 27 2.56 31.66 0.33
CA ASN A 27 3.65 30.70 0.17
C ASN A 27 3.83 29.77 1.38
N ARG A 28 3.51 30.24 2.59
CA ARG A 28 3.52 29.40 3.80
C ARG A 28 2.36 28.40 3.79
N LYS A 29 1.18 28.82 3.32
CA LYS A 29 0.03 27.94 3.15
C LYS A 29 0.31 26.88 2.09
N MET A 30 0.77 27.27 0.91
CA MET A 30 1.12 26.35 -0.18
C MET A 30 2.13 25.29 0.26
N ARG A 31 3.23 25.68 0.92
CA ARG A 31 4.23 24.72 1.44
C ARG A 31 3.69 23.75 2.48
N ARG A 32 2.65 24.13 3.24
CA ARG A 32 2.02 23.22 4.20
C ARG A 32 1.14 22.20 3.49
N GLU A 33 0.40 22.65 2.49
CA GLU A 33 -0.45 21.78 1.66
C GLU A 33 0.40 20.78 0.86
N GLU A 34 1.48 21.26 0.23
CA GLU A 34 2.46 20.42 -0.48
C GLU A 34 3.04 19.34 0.44
N LYS A 35 3.54 19.72 1.62
CA LYS A 35 4.04 18.76 2.62
C LYS A 35 2.98 17.77 3.09
N ALA A 36 1.73 18.20 3.22
CA ALA A 36 0.65 17.31 3.63
C ALA A 36 0.33 16.27 2.55
N LEU A 37 0.33 16.68 1.28
CA LEU A 37 0.17 15.78 0.13
C LEU A 37 1.33 14.80 0.02
N GLU A 38 2.57 15.28 0.12
CA GLU A 38 3.77 14.43 0.14
C GLU A 38 3.71 13.42 1.29
N HIS A 39 3.36 13.86 2.49
CA HIS A 39 3.25 13.00 3.66
C HIS A 39 2.16 11.94 3.49
N ALA A 40 0.98 12.33 2.98
CA ALA A 40 -0.11 11.40 2.71
C ALA A 40 0.30 10.35 1.66
N TRP A 41 0.99 10.78 0.60
CA TRP A 41 1.52 9.87 -0.42
C TRP A 41 2.56 8.91 0.16
N LEU A 42 3.50 9.39 0.98
CA LEU A 42 4.49 8.54 1.65
C LEU A 42 3.85 7.52 2.59
N LEU A 43 2.86 7.92 3.38
CA LEU A 43 2.11 7.01 4.25
C LEU A 43 1.42 5.92 3.44
N ARG A 44 0.77 6.29 2.34
CA ARG A 44 0.13 5.35 1.41
C ARG A 44 1.12 4.33 0.86
N GLN A 45 2.27 4.80 0.37
CA GLN A 45 3.34 3.95 -0.17
C GLN A 45 3.93 3.04 0.91
N ASN A 46 4.14 3.53 2.12
CA ASN A 46 4.61 2.72 3.25
C ASN A 46 3.62 1.61 3.60
N LEU A 47 2.32 1.91 3.59
CA LEU A 47 1.28 0.93 3.87
C LEU A 47 1.21 -0.14 2.78
N LEU A 48 1.35 0.25 1.51
CA LEU A 48 1.45 -0.70 0.39
C LEU A 48 2.70 -1.59 0.54
N GLY A 49 3.84 -0.99 0.89
CA GLY A 49 5.07 -1.71 1.18
C GLY A 49 4.92 -2.73 2.32
N GLN A 50 4.13 -2.41 3.35
CA GLN A 50 3.78 -3.36 4.41
C GLN A 50 2.94 -4.52 3.88
N ALA A 51 1.90 -4.24 3.08
CA ALA A 51 1.07 -5.27 2.47
C ALA A 51 1.92 -6.21 1.58
N MET A 52 2.83 -5.67 0.78
CA MET A 52 3.76 -6.45 -0.06
C MET A 52 4.76 -7.24 0.77
N THR A 53 5.26 -6.67 1.87
CA THR A 53 6.12 -7.38 2.81
C THR A 53 5.39 -8.56 3.44
N GLU A 54 4.15 -8.35 3.90
CA GLU A 54 3.32 -9.40 4.49
C GLU A 54 2.97 -10.52 3.49
N LEU A 55 2.72 -10.16 2.22
CA LEU A 55 2.47 -11.11 1.14
C LEU A 55 3.62 -12.13 0.99
N ASN A 56 4.87 -11.69 1.17
CA ASN A 56 6.03 -12.59 1.08
C ASN A 56 6.00 -13.72 2.13
N PHE A 57 5.26 -13.53 3.22
CA PHE A 57 5.05 -14.50 4.30
C PHE A 57 3.76 -15.32 4.15
N GLN A 58 3.07 -15.24 3.01
CA GLN A 58 1.88 -16.04 2.72
C GLN A 58 2.21 -17.26 1.87
N SER A 59 1.50 -18.37 2.12
CA SER A 59 1.40 -19.52 1.23
C SER A 59 0.06 -19.46 0.47
N PRO A 60 -0.16 -20.31 -0.55
CA PRO A 60 -1.45 -20.42 -1.21
C PRO A 60 -2.63 -20.65 -0.25
N GLU A 61 -2.39 -21.35 0.87
CA GLU A 61 -3.41 -21.57 1.91
C GLU A 61 -3.78 -20.31 2.71
N THR A 62 -2.89 -19.31 2.77
CA THR A 62 -3.07 -18.14 3.64
C THR A 62 -3.23 -16.83 2.87
N VAL A 63 -2.93 -16.79 1.57
CA VAL A 63 -3.02 -15.58 0.74
C VAL A 63 -4.42 -14.97 0.71
N ASN A 64 -5.47 -15.80 0.83
CA ASN A 64 -6.85 -15.34 0.93
C ASN A 64 -7.06 -14.42 2.15
N ALA A 65 -6.49 -14.78 3.31
CA ALA A 65 -6.58 -13.95 4.51
C ALA A 65 -5.82 -12.63 4.35
N TRP A 66 -4.68 -12.65 3.67
CA TRP A 66 -3.96 -11.44 3.30
C TRP A 66 -4.78 -10.56 2.37
N TYR A 67 -5.41 -11.13 1.34
CA TYR A 67 -6.24 -10.36 0.41
C TYR A 67 -7.42 -9.71 1.12
N THR A 68 -8.19 -10.46 1.92
CA THR A 68 -9.32 -9.91 2.69
C THR A 68 -8.89 -8.77 3.60
N ARG A 69 -7.72 -8.87 4.25
CA ARG A 69 -7.19 -7.81 5.12
C ARG A 69 -6.89 -6.51 4.37
N TRP A 70 -6.38 -6.61 3.14
CA TRP A 70 -5.86 -5.46 2.40
C TRP A 70 -6.80 -4.97 1.29
N ALA A 71 -7.83 -5.72 0.92
CA ALA A 71 -8.77 -5.38 -0.15
C ALA A 71 -9.65 -4.17 0.17
N ASP A 72 -9.95 -3.90 1.44
CA ASP A 72 -10.67 -2.69 1.84
C ASP A 72 -9.79 -1.43 1.77
N GLU A 73 -8.46 -1.62 1.83
CA GLU A 73 -7.50 -0.52 1.91
C GLU A 73 -6.88 -0.19 0.54
N PHE A 74 -6.79 -1.14 -0.38
CA PHE A 74 -6.11 -1.01 -1.67
C PHE A 74 -6.98 -1.41 -2.86
N ASP A 75 -6.81 -0.69 -3.97
CA ASP A 75 -7.41 -1.12 -5.23
C ASP A 75 -6.79 -2.47 -5.67
N ALA A 76 -7.60 -3.31 -6.33
CA ALA A 76 -7.15 -4.60 -6.82
C ALA A 76 -5.90 -4.49 -7.73
N ARG A 77 -5.75 -3.40 -8.49
CA ARG A 77 -4.58 -3.14 -9.35
C ARG A 77 -3.31 -2.89 -8.55
N GLU A 78 -3.41 -2.19 -7.42
CA GLU A 78 -2.27 -1.94 -6.52
C GLU A 78 -1.76 -3.25 -5.90
N LEU A 79 -2.67 -4.17 -5.57
CA LEU A 79 -2.32 -5.47 -5.01
C LEU A 79 -1.86 -6.48 -6.07
N ALA A 80 -2.43 -6.41 -7.29
CA ALA A 80 -2.21 -7.39 -8.34
C ALA A 80 -0.74 -7.52 -8.75
N GLN A 81 -0.01 -6.41 -8.87
CA GLN A 81 1.39 -6.45 -9.30
C GLN A 81 2.25 -7.32 -8.37
N GLY A 82 2.18 -7.08 -7.06
CA GLY A 82 2.93 -7.87 -6.08
C GLY A 82 2.40 -9.29 -5.95
N PHE A 83 1.09 -9.48 -6.04
CA PHE A 83 0.47 -10.80 -6.07
C PHE A 83 1.01 -11.67 -7.21
N TRP A 84 1.06 -11.16 -8.44
CA TRP A 84 1.50 -11.95 -9.59
C TRP A 84 2.99 -12.32 -9.50
N GLN A 85 3.81 -11.46 -8.91
CA GLN A 85 5.21 -11.78 -8.60
C GLN A 85 5.30 -12.87 -7.53
N TRP A 86 4.57 -12.73 -6.43
CA TRP A 86 4.50 -13.73 -5.35
C TRP A 86 4.05 -15.09 -5.87
N ARG A 87 3.05 -15.12 -6.75
CA ARG A 87 2.49 -16.34 -7.34
C ARG A 87 3.54 -17.19 -8.04
N THR A 88 4.55 -16.57 -8.68
CA THR A 88 5.59 -17.29 -9.45
C THR A 88 6.38 -18.31 -8.63
N ARG A 89 6.35 -18.20 -7.30
CA ARG A 89 6.99 -19.15 -6.37
C ARG A 89 6.28 -20.51 -6.37
N PHE A 90 4.96 -20.52 -6.58
CA PHE A 90 4.12 -21.68 -6.36
C PHE A 90 3.71 -22.32 -7.69
N THR A 91 4.29 -23.48 -7.99
CA THR A 91 3.98 -24.23 -9.21
C THR A 91 2.54 -24.77 -9.22
N SER A 92 1.92 -25.01 -8.06
CA SER A 92 0.51 -25.42 -8.01
C SER A 92 -0.43 -24.36 -8.57
N LEU A 93 -0.01 -23.10 -8.56
CA LEU A 93 -0.79 -21.97 -9.07
C LEU A 93 -0.55 -21.69 -10.55
N THR A 94 0.16 -22.56 -11.28
CA THR A 94 0.49 -22.37 -12.72
C THR A 94 -0.76 -22.19 -13.58
N SER A 95 -1.88 -22.80 -13.19
CA SER A 95 -3.15 -22.61 -13.89
C SER A 95 -3.62 -21.15 -13.87
N LEU A 96 -3.29 -20.34 -12.85
CA LEU A 96 -3.78 -18.95 -12.77
C LEU A 96 -3.26 -18.00 -13.88
N ASP A 97 -2.29 -18.42 -14.71
CA ASP A 97 -1.79 -17.57 -15.80
C ASP A 97 -2.89 -17.22 -16.80
N TRP A 98 -3.83 -18.13 -17.06
CA TRP A 98 -4.95 -17.84 -17.98
C TRP A 98 -5.89 -16.77 -17.41
N LEU A 99 -6.10 -16.74 -16.08
CA LEU A 99 -6.89 -15.71 -15.41
C LEU A 99 -6.20 -14.35 -15.54
N ARG A 100 -4.88 -14.31 -15.34
CA ARG A 100 -4.08 -13.09 -15.52
C ARG A 100 -4.22 -12.55 -16.94
N ASP A 101 -4.07 -13.41 -17.93
CA ASP A 101 -4.10 -13.02 -19.34
C ASP A 101 -5.52 -12.62 -19.79
N SER A 102 -6.55 -13.06 -19.07
CA SER A 102 -7.95 -12.69 -19.28
C SER A 102 -8.38 -11.43 -18.51
N ASP A 103 -7.46 -10.75 -17.83
CA ASP A 103 -7.71 -9.58 -16.97
C ASP A 103 -8.77 -9.85 -15.87
N GLU A 104 -8.78 -11.07 -15.33
CA GLU A 104 -9.71 -11.46 -14.29
C GLU A 104 -9.44 -10.73 -12.96
N PRO A 105 -10.48 -10.23 -12.27
CA PRO A 105 -10.30 -9.48 -11.05
C PRO A 105 -9.73 -10.35 -9.93
N LEU A 106 -8.92 -9.73 -9.06
CA LEU A 106 -8.15 -10.44 -8.03
C LEU A 106 -9.02 -11.23 -7.05
N TYR A 107 -10.27 -10.80 -6.80
CA TYR A 107 -11.20 -11.58 -5.97
C TYR A 107 -11.57 -12.91 -6.61
N ASN A 108 -11.70 -12.99 -7.94
CA ASN A 108 -12.01 -14.24 -8.64
C ASN A 108 -10.80 -15.18 -8.61
N VAL A 109 -9.60 -14.63 -8.80
CA VAL A 109 -8.34 -15.35 -8.63
C VAL A 109 -8.22 -15.94 -7.22
N MET A 110 -8.61 -15.18 -6.18
CA MET A 110 -8.62 -15.65 -4.79
C MET A 110 -9.57 -16.84 -4.58
N TYR A 111 -10.75 -16.82 -5.21
CA TYR A 111 -11.66 -17.96 -5.20
C TYR A 111 -11.05 -19.19 -5.88
N GLU A 112 -10.38 -19.02 -7.02
CA GLU A 112 -9.72 -20.13 -7.72
C GLU A 112 -8.59 -20.76 -6.88
N ILE A 113 -7.78 -19.94 -6.21
CA ILE A 113 -6.74 -20.44 -5.29
C ILE A 113 -7.34 -21.34 -4.21
N TRP A 114 -8.51 -20.98 -3.67
CA TRP A 114 -9.17 -21.79 -2.64
C TRP A 114 -9.50 -23.20 -3.15
N PHE A 115 -9.97 -23.33 -4.40
CA PHE A 115 -10.21 -24.63 -5.02
C PHE A 115 -8.91 -25.41 -5.25
N ILE A 116 -7.90 -24.78 -5.85
CA ILE A 116 -6.60 -25.41 -6.10
C ILE A 116 -5.98 -25.94 -4.80
N VAL A 117 -5.98 -25.13 -3.74
CA VAL A 117 -5.44 -25.52 -2.44
C VAL A 117 -6.22 -26.68 -1.83
N ARG A 118 -7.54 -26.71 -1.98
CA ARG A 118 -8.39 -27.78 -1.47
C ARG A 118 -8.10 -29.11 -2.15
N GLU A 119 -7.86 -29.08 -3.46
CA GLU A 119 -7.58 -30.26 -4.29
C GLU A 119 -6.12 -30.74 -4.18
N ASN A 120 -5.19 -29.84 -3.84
CA ASN A 120 -3.79 -30.17 -3.68
C ASN A 120 -3.56 -31.21 -2.57
N PRO A 121 -2.73 -32.25 -2.84
CA PRO A 121 -2.29 -33.17 -1.82
C PRO A 121 -1.57 -32.47 -0.66
N VAL A 122 -1.64 -33.06 0.54
CA VAL A 122 -1.03 -32.50 1.75
C VAL A 122 0.46 -32.21 1.57
N TYR A 123 1.21 -33.12 0.93
CA TYR A 123 2.65 -32.95 0.72
C TYR A 123 3.00 -31.73 -0.16
N VAL A 124 2.12 -31.36 -1.11
CA VAL A 124 2.29 -30.15 -1.93
C VAL A 124 2.15 -28.91 -1.05
N ARG A 125 1.08 -28.85 -0.26
CA ARG A 125 0.84 -27.73 0.67
C ARG A 125 1.96 -27.58 1.69
N GLU A 126 2.47 -28.68 2.22
CA GLU A 126 3.63 -28.68 3.11
C GLU A 126 4.89 -28.15 2.41
N ALA A 127 5.20 -28.63 1.20
CA ALA A 127 6.32 -28.14 0.42
C ALA A 127 6.20 -26.62 0.14
N GLU A 128 5.00 -26.13 -0.18
CA GLU A 128 4.74 -24.71 -0.41
C GLU A 128 4.88 -23.87 0.86
N ARG A 129 4.45 -24.36 2.02
CA ARG A 129 4.75 -23.73 3.33
C ARG A 129 6.26 -23.63 3.55
N TRP A 130 7.04 -24.62 3.09
CA TRP A 130 8.49 -24.57 3.13
C TRP A 130 9.13 -23.53 2.19
N GLN A 131 8.39 -22.99 1.23
CA GLN A 131 8.88 -21.88 0.40
C GLN A 131 8.72 -20.52 1.06
N VAL A 132 7.88 -20.41 2.09
CA VAL A 132 7.60 -19.16 2.81
C VAL A 132 8.65 -18.94 3.92
N PRO A 133 9.22 -17.73 4.08
CA PRO A 133 10.28 -17.48 5.07
C PRO A 133 9.87 -17.67 6.54
N ASN A 134 8.58 -17.85 6.85
CA ASN A 134 8.11 -18.07 8.22
C ASN A 134 8.32 -19.52 8.66
N LYS A 135 9.42 -19.78 9.39
CA LYS A 135 9.77 -21.11 9.93
C LYS A 135 9.44 -21.30 11.40
N LEU A 136 8.81 -20.30 12.02
CA LEU A 136 8.43 -20.38 13.42
C LEU A 136 7.17 -21.24 13.55
N THR A 137 7.36 -22.56 13.59
CA THR A 137 6.36 -23.41 14.24
C THR A 137 6.31 -22.95 15.69
N ASN A 138 5.18 -22.39 16.11
CA ASN A 138 4.90 -22.07 17.51
C ASN A 138 4.82 -23.40 18.28
N ARG A 139 5.99 -24.01 18.53
CA ARG A 139 6.15 -25.01 19.56
C ARG A 139 5.94 -24.25 20.86
N ARG A 140 4.70 -24.26 21.35
CA ARG A 140 4.43 -23.95 22.75
C ARG A 140 5.49 -24.71 23.56
N PRO A 141 6.28 -24.05 24.43
CA PRO A 141 7.12 -24.80 25.34
C PRO A 141 6.16 -25.66 26.16
N GLY A 142 6.26 -26.98 25.94
CA GLY A 142 5.54 -27.96 26.72
C GLY A 142 5.81 -27.65 28.18
N ARG A 143 4.74 -27.36 28.93
CA ARG A 143 4.79 -27.40 30.38
C ARG A 143 5.00 -28.88 30.71
N LEU A 144 6.25 -29.26 31.00
CA LEU A 144 6.57 -30.57 31.55
C LEU A 144 5.91 -30.69 32.93
N PRO A 145 5.49 -31.91 33.34
CA PRO A 145 4.84 -32.16 34.62
C PRO A 145 5.75 -31.84 35.82
#